data_AF-A0A9P6XTS4-F1
#
_entry.id   AF-A0A9P6XTS4-F1
#
_cell.length_a   1.000
_cell.length_b   1.000
_cell.length_c   1.000
_cell.angle_alpha   90.00
_cell.angle_beta   90.00
_cell.angle_gamma   90.00
#
_symmetry.space_group_name_H-M   'P 1'
#
loop_
_entity.id
_entity.type
_entity.pdbx_description
1 polymer ?
#
loop_
_entity_poly.entity_id
_entity_poly.type
_entity_poly.pdbx_seq_one_letter_code
_entity_poly.pdbx_strand_id
1 'polypeptide(L)'
;MNLLSDAYQKEIWPQMKPLITPGKTLYFSHGFSIVYKDQTNIVPPEGVDVVLVAPKGSGFTVRRLFQEGRGINSSFAVYQDASGKAKERTVALGIGSLL
;
A
#
# COMPACT_ATOMS: atom_id res chain seq x y z
N MET A 1 2.59 6.24 2.03
CA MET A 1 2.65 4.78 2.22
C MET A 1 2.26 4.49 3.66
N ASN A 2 1.30 3.59 3.89
CA ASN A 2 0.89 3.17 5.22
C ASN A 2 1.45 1.78 5.51
N LEU A 3 2.56 1.75 6.27
CA LEU A 3 3.32 0.54 6.63
C LEU A 3 3.29 0.27 8.14
N LEU A 4 2.33 0.89 8.84
CA LEU A 4 2.12 0.69 10.27
C LEU A 4 1.53 -0.71 10.52
N SER A 5 1.54 -1.16 11.78
CA SER A 5 0.81 -2.38 12.14
C SER A 5 -0.67 -2.24 11.79
N ASP A 6 -1.31 -3.30 11.31
CA ASP A 6 -2.71 -3.26 10.88
C ASP A 6 -3.65 -2.74 11.99
N ALA A 7 -3.36 -3.04 13.26
CA ALA A 7 -4.08 -2.50 14.41
C ALA A 7 -3.91 -0.98 14.56
N TYR A 8 -2.68 -0.47 14.41
CA TYR A 8 -2.41 0.96 14.55
C TYR A 8 -2.89 1.75 13.33
N GLN A 9 -2.95 1.14 12.14
CA GLN A 9 -3.58 1.75 10.97
C GLN A 9 -5.04 2.14 11.25
N LYS A 10 -5.78 1.29 11.97
CA LYS A 10 -7.15 1.57 12.41
C LYS A 10 -7.19 2.70 13.42
N GLU A 11 -6.32 2.67 14.42
CA GLU A 11 -6.28 3.66 15.51
C GLU A 11 -5.98 5.07 14.98
N ILE A 12 -5.02 5.21 14.07
CA ILE A 12 -4.60 6.51 13.54
C ILE A 12 -5.48 7.00 12.37
N TRP A 13 -6.34 6.13 11.81
CA TRP A 13 -7.15 6.46 10.63
C TRP A 13 -7.95 7.77 10.75
N PRO A 14 -8.60 8.10 11.88
CA PRO A 14 -9.34 9.36 12.02
C PRO A 14 -8.46 10.61 11.87
N GLN A 15 -7.18 10.52 12.28
CA GLN A 15 -6.22 11.62 12.16
C GLN A 15 -5.56 11.65 10.78
N MET A 16 -5.37 10.47 10.16
CA MET A 16 -4.75 10.35 8.85
C MET A 16 -5.71 10.68 7.70
N LYS A 17 -6.98 10.28 7.79
CA LYS A 17 -7.98 10.45 6.73
C LYS A 17 -8.11 11.90 6.24
N PRO A 18 -8.15 12.94 7.09
CA PRO A 18 -8.21 14.35 6.64
C PRO A 18 -6.97 14.80 5.84
N LEU A 19 -5.83 14.14 6.00
CA LEU A 19 -4.58 14.47 5.30
C LEU A 19 -4.52 13.85 3.90
N ILE A 20 -5.42 12.91 3.60
CA ILE A 20 -5.54 12.21 2.32
C ILE A 20 -6.44 13.05 1.40
N THR A 21 -5.80 13.88 0.59
CA THR A 21 -6.47 14.79 -0.35
C THR A 21 -6.60 14.17 -1.76
N PRO A 22 -7.58 14.60 -2.58
CA PRO A 22 -7.72 14.12 -3.96
C PRO A 22 -6.43 14.22 -4.79
N GLY A 23 -6.26 13.28 -5.72
CA GLY A 23 -5.08 13.15 -6.58
C GLY A 23 -3.89 12.41 -5.94
N LYS A 24 -3.90 12.20 -4.62
CA LYS A 24 -2.88 11.40 -3.92
C LYS A 24 -3.07 9.91 -4.15
N THR A 25 -2.02 9.15 -3.86
CA THR A 25 -2.03 7.69 -3.85
C THR A 25 -1.82 7.16 -2.44
N LEU A 26 -2.79 6.40 -1.94
CA LEU A 26 -2.71 5.66 -0.69
C LEU A 26 -2.17 4.26 -0.98
N TYR A 27 -1.01 3.95 -0.39
CA TYR A 27 -0.29 2.70 -0.60
C TYR A 27 -0.32 1.85 0.67
N PHE A 28 -0.52 0.53 0.51
CA PHE A 28 -0.37 -0.48 1.56
C PHE A 28 0.57 -1.61 1.13
N SER A 29 1.21 -2.29 2.09
CA SER A 29 1.93 -3.54 1.82
C SER A 29 1.15 -4.81 2.16
N HIS A 30 -0.03 -4.65 2.77
CA HIS A 30 -0.92 -5.73 3.15
C HIS A 30 -2.38 -5.29 2.97
N GLY A 31 -3.25 -6.24 2.58
CA GLY A 31 -4.63 -5.93 2.21
C GLY A 31 -5.60 -5.81 3.39
N PHE A 32 -5.18 -6.16 4.61
CA PHE A 32 -6.06 -6.31 5.78
C PHE A 32 -6.98 -5.12 5.99
N SER A 33 -6.41 -3.91 6.02
CA SER A 33 -7.15 -2.67 6.27
C SER A 33 -8.29 -2.41 5.28
N ILE A 34 -8.06 -2.71 4.00
CA ILE A 34 -9.03 -2.44 2.92
C ILE A 34 -10.03 -3.59 2.76
N VAL A 35 -9.55 -4.83 2.85
CA VAL A 35 -10.40 -6.03 2.72
C VAL A 35 -11.40 -6.12 3.87
N TYR A 36 -10.96 -5.86 5.10
CA TYR A 36 -11.81 -5.88 6.30
C TYR A 36 -12.31 -4.49 6.69
N LYS A 37 -12.55 -3.59 5.71
CA LYS A 37 -12.99 -2.21 5.95
C LYS A 37 -14.21 -2.10 6.86
N ASP A 38 -15.11 -3.09 6.84
CA ASP A 38 -16.30 -3.11 7.70
C ASP A 38 -15.96 -3.32 9.20
N GLN A 39 -14.79 -3.90 9.50
CA GLN A 39 -14.28 -4.12 10.85
C GLN A 39 -13.21 -3.08 11.25
N THR A 40 -12.41 -2.63 10.28
CA THR A 40 -11.33 -1.66 10.50
C THR A 40 -11.84 -0.21 10.44
N ASN A 41 -12.98 0.04 9.82
CA ASN A 41 -13.52 1.36 9.50
C ASN A 41 -12.58 2.23 8.64
N ILE A 42 -11.64 1.58 7.92
CA ILE A 42 -10.71 2.24 7.01
C ILE A 42 -11.39 2.36 5.65
N VAL A 43 -12.04 3.49 5.43
CA VAL A 43 -12.70 3.85 4.17
C VAL A 43 -11.96 5.02 3.52
N PRO A 44 -11.14 4.76 2.48
CA PRO A 44 -10.44 5.79 1.73
C PRO A 44 -11.40 6.83 1.14
N PRO A 45 -11.00 8.12 1.05
CA PRO A 45 -11.78 9.14 0.36
C PRO A 45 -11.97 8.82 -1.13
N GLU A 46 -12.99 9.42 -1.73
CA GLU A 46 -13.09 9.46 -3.19
C GLU A 46 -11.98 10.33 -3.79
N GLY A 47 -11.60 10.04 -5.04
CA GLY A 47 -10.60 10.85 -5.76
C GLY A 47 -9.14 10.55 -5.41
N VAL A 48 -8.84 9.50 -4.64
CA VAL A 48 -7.45 9.00 -4.43
C VAL A 48 -7.23 7.63 -5.05
N ASP A 49 -6.01 7.34 -5.48
CA ASP A 49 -5.67 5.97 -5.86
C ASP A 49 -5.44 5.15 -4.59
N VAL A 50 -5.91 3.90 -4.56
CA VAL A 50 -5.65 2.97 -3.46
C VAL A 50 -4.98 1.74 -4.03
N VAL A 51 -3.73 1.53 -3.64
CA VAL A 51 -2.84 0.55 -4.26
C VAL A 51 -2.11 -0.28 -3.22
N LEU A 52 -1.64 -1.45 -3.63
CA LEU A 52 -0.90 -2.36 -2.79
C LEU A 52 0.25 -3.02 -3.55
N VAL A 53 1.41 -3.13 -2.90
CA VAL A 53 2.48 -4.07 -3.26
C VAL A 53 2.88 -4.86 -2.03
N ALA A 54 2.74 -6.19 -2.08
CA ALA A 54 2.95 -7.10 -0.96
C ALA A 54 4.13 -8.05 -1.21
N PRO A 55 5.33 -7.73 -0.66
CA PRO A 55 6.50 -8.61 -0.71
C PRO A 55 6.28 -9.92 0.04
N LYS A 56 6.73 -11.03 -0.55
CA LYS A 56 6.62 -12.37 0.05
C LYS A 56 7.79 -12.68 1.00
N GLY A 57 8.07 -11.76 1.91
CA GLY A 57 9.10 -11.90 2.93
C GLY A 57 9.19 -10.70 3.86
N SER A 58 10.03 -10.81 4.89
CA SER A 58 10.23 -9.74 5.87
C SER A 58 10.93 -8.53 5.26
N GLY A 59 10.67 -7.33 5.81
CA GLY A 59 11.33 -6.10 5.36
C GLY A 59 12.86 -6.17 5.42
N PHE A 60 13.42 -6.91 6.38
CA PHE A 60 14.85 -7.20 6.44
C PHE A 60 15.35 -7.92 5.19
N THR A 61 14.65 -8.97 4.76
CA THR A 61 14.98 -9.72 3.54
C THR A 61 14.84 -8.88 2.28
N VAL A 62 13.79 -8.04 2.19
CA VAL A 62 13.61 -7.10 1.07
C VAL A 62 14.85 -6.21 0.94
N ARG A 63 15.29 -5.59 2.04
CA ARG A 63 16.44 -4.69 2.02
C ARG A 63 17.74 -5.42 1.69
N ARG A 64 17.99 -6.58 2.32
CA ARG A 64 19.21 -7.36 2.08
C ARG A 64 19.34 -7.78 0.62
N LEU A 65 18.29 -8.38 0.06
CA LEU A 65 18.30 -8.82 -1.34
C LEU A 65 18.46 -7.64 -2.30
N PHE A 66 17.80 -6.50 -2.03
CA PHE A 66 17.96 -5.29 -2.83
C PHE A 66 19.42 -4.82 -2.87
N GLN A 67 20.14 -4.86 -1.75
CA GLN A 67 21.57 -4.50 -1.70
C GLN A 67 22.45 -5.50 -2.47
N GLU A 68 22.02 -6.75 -2.58
CA GLU A 68 22.68 -7.81 -3.39
C GLU A 68 22.31 -7.72 -4.88
N GLY A 69 21.57 -6.70 -5.33
CA GLY A 69 21.10 -6.58 -6.72
C GLY A 69 20.00 -7.56 -7.08
N ARG A 70 19.34 -8.16 -6.09
CA ARG A 70 18.25 -9.13 -6.22
C ARG A 70 16.94 -8.52 -5.73
N GLY A 71 15.83 -9.13 -6.10
CA GLY A 71 14.50 -8.78 -5.58
C GLY A 71 13.83 -9.96 -4.89
N ILE A 72 12.75 -9.67 -4.19
CA ILE A 72 11.82 -10.69 -3.68
C ILE A 72 10.55 -10.66 -4.52
N ASN A 73 9.93 -11.81 -4.76
CA ASN A 73 8.64 -11.85 -5.43
C ASN A 73 7.59 -11.09 -4.61
N SER A 74 6.76 -10.34 -5.31
CA SER A 74 5.72 -9.50 -4.72
C SER A 74 4.47 -9.57 -5.56
N SER A 75 3.32 -9.53 -4.91
CA SER A 75 2.04 -9.36 -5.61
C SER A 75 1.61 -7.91 -5.51
N PHE A 76 1.01 -7.35 -6.57
CA PHE A 76 0.41 -6.02 -6.51
C PHE A 76 -1.10 -6.06 -6.75
N ALA A 77 -1.80 -5.02 -6.29
CA ALA A 77 -3.22 -4.83 -6.53
C ALA A 77 -3.55 -3.34 -6.64
N VAL A 78 -4.57 -3.03 -7.43
CA VAL A 78 -5.21 -1.71 -7.51
C VAL A 78 -6.64 -1.88 -7.01
N TYR A 79 -6.97 -1.23 -5.90
CA TYR A 79 -8.32 -1.26 -5.32
C TYR A 79 -9.16 -0.10 -5.85
N GLN A 80 -8.56 1.09 -5.98
CA GLN A 80 -9.21 2.29 -6.51
C GLN A 80 -8.23 2.98 -7.46
N ASP A 81 -8.69 3.27 -8.68
CA ASP A 81 -7.94 4.05 -9.68
C ASP A 81 -8.71 5.34 -9.97
N ALA A 82 -8.41 6.40 -9.21
CA ALA A 82 -9.03 7.70 -9.38
C ALA A 82 -8.30 8.54 -10.44
N SER A 83 -7.03 8.24 -10.70
CA SER A 83 -6.19 8.99 -11.64
C SER A 83 -6.13 8.41 -13.06
N GLY A 84 -6.56 7.16 -13.24
CA GLY A 84 -6.34 6.39 -14.47
C GLY A 84 -4.88 5.92 -14.64
N LYS A 85 -4.03 6.14 -13.63
CA LYS A 85 -2.60 5.81 -13.63
C LYS A 85 -2.20 4.98 -12.41
N ALA A 86 -3.15 4.48 -11.61
CA ALA A 86 -2.85 3.76 -10.38
C ALA A 86 -1.98 2.52 -10.64
N LYS A 87 -2.24 1.77 -11.73
CA LYS A 87 -1.44 0.58 -12.07
C LYS A 87 0.03 0.92 -12.35
N GLU A 88 0.28 1.90 -13.22
CA GLU A 88 1.65 2.34 -13.55
C GLU A 88 2.40 2.81 -12.30
N ARG A 89 1.74 3.63 -11.46
CA ARG A 89 2.27 4.07 -10.17
C ARG A 89 2.59 2.90 -9.25
N THR A 90 1.69 1.93 -9.14
CA THR A 90 1.88 0.75 -8.29
C THR A 90 3.10 -0.05 -8.73
N VAL A 91 3.27 -0.25 -10.03
CA VAL A 91 4.42 -0.98 -10.58
C VAL A 91 5.72 -0.24 -10.31
N ALA A 92 5.74 1.07 -10.50
CA ALA A 92 6.91 1.91 -10.19
C ALA A 92 7.29 1.90 -8.70
N LEU A 93 6.30 1.74 -7.80
CA LEU A 93 6.51 1.73 -6.35
C LEU A 93 7.02 0.40 -5.78
N GLY A 94 7.09 -0.68 -6.58
CA GLY A 94 7.55 -2.00 -6.17
C GLY A 94 9.07 -2.10 -5.93
N ILE A 95 9.61 -1.28 -5.03
CA ILE A 95 11.05 -1.23 -4.76
C ILE A 95 11.53 -2.55 -4.13
N GLY A 96 12.64 -3.10 -4.66
CA GLY A 96 13.20 -4.38 -4.20
C GLY A 96 12.28 -5.58 -4.44
N SER A 97 11.22 -5.37 -5.22
CA SER A 97 10.21 -6.35 -5.54
C SER A 97 10.31 -6.77 -7.01
N LEU A 98 10.16 -8.07 -7.25
CA LEU A 98 9.85 -8.63 -8.56
C LEU A 98 8.32 -8.74 -8.60
N LEU A 99 7.70 -7.78 -9.30
CA LEU A 99 6.24 -7.64 -9.42
C LEU A 99 5.64 -8.56 -10.48
#